data_AF-A0AAQ3K0C0-F1
#
_entry.id   AF-A0AAQ3K0C0-F1
#
_cell.length_a   1.000
_cell.length_b   1.000
_cell.length_c   1.000
_cell.angle_alpha   90.00
_cell.angle_beta   90.00
_cell.angle_gamma   90.00
#
_symmetry.space_group_name_H-M   'P 1'
#
loop_
_entity.id
_entity.type
_entity.pdbx_description
1 polymer ?
#
loop_
_entity_poly.entity_id
_entity_poly.type
_entity_poly.pdbx_seq_one_letter_code
_entity_poly.pdbx_strand_id
1 'polypeptide(L)'
;MTSVYGVTYVGAREQIKRRLEEKGLITDERLLFSASCYVTKVTFHALGEMFEAARGIMKWLGDCAKIIASENEPVRWTTPLGLPVVQPYRNSERHLIRTSLQVLALRREGQSVSVKRQKTAFPPNFVHSLDGSHMMMTAISCRNAGLHFAGVHDSFWTHASDVDRMNKILREEFVALHSIPILENLLEEFQTSFPTLTFPPLPDRGDLHLNKVFESPYFFN
;
A
#
# COMPACT_ATOMS: atom_id res chain seq x y z
N MET A 1 2.19 9.88 6.76
CA MET A 1 2.82 9.25 5.59
C MET A 1 2.96 7.74 5.75
N THR A 2 3.57 7.23 6.83
CA THR A 2 3.88 5.79 6.91
C THR A 2 2.71 4.87 7.29
N SER A 3 1.57 5.42 7.72
CA SER A 3 0.37 4.65 8.12
C SER A 3 -0.28 3.91 6.95
N VAL A 4 -0.30 4.48 5.75
CA VAL A 4 -0.81 3.80 4.54
C VAL A 4 0.10 2.64 4.10
N TYR A 5 1.34 2.61 4.58
CA TYR A 5 2.30 1.53 4.35
C TYR A 5 2.30 0.47 5.46
N GLY A 6 1.23 0.39 6.27
CA GLY A 6 1.06 -0.66 7.27
C GLY A 6 1.92 -0.51 8.53
N VAL A 7 2.38 0.72 8.84
CA VAL A 7 3.10 0.97 10.11
C VAL A 7 2.21 0.67 11.30
N THR A 8 2.71 -0.21 12.18
CA THR A 8 2.06 -0.57 13.44
C THR A 8 2.29 0.50 14.50
N TYR A 9 1.51 0.47 15.59
CA TYR A 9 1.70 1.34 16.76
C TYR A 9 3.16 1.38 17.24
N VAL A 10 3.81 0.21 17.31
CA VAL A 10 5.20 0.11 17.76
C VAL A 10 6.14 0.84 16.80
N GLY A 11 5.97 0.64 15.48
CA GLY A 11 6.76 1.32 14.47
C GLY A 11 6.56 2.83 14.48
N ALA A 12 5.33 3.29 14.63
CA ALA A 12 5.01 4.73 14.69
C ALA A 12 5.57 5.38 15.95
N ARG A 13 5.47 4.72 17.11
CA ARG A 13 6.06 5.19 18.36
C ARG A 13 7.56 5.40 18.21
N GLU A 14 8.25 4.46 17.58
CA GLU A 14 9.70 4.57 17.38
C GLU A 14 10.06 5.73 16.45
N GLN A 15 9.27 5.95 15.39
CA GLN A 15 9.44 7.11 14.50
C GLN A 15 9.24 8.43 15.26
N ILE A 16 8.20 8.51 16.10
CA ILE A 16 7.91 9.70 16.91
C ILE A 16 8.99 9.93 17.96
N LYS A 17 9.44 8.87 18.66
CA LYS A 17 10.51 8.95 19.66
C LYS A 17 11.77 9.55 19.05
N ARG A 18 12.21 9.03 17.90
CA ARG A 18 13.39 9.55 17.19
C ARG A 18 13.27 11.04 16.83
N ARG A 19 12.09 11.49 16.41
CA ARG A 19 11.86 12.92 16.09
C ARG A 19 11.82 13.80 17.35
N LEU A 20 11.35 13.28 18.47
CA LEU A 20 11.39 13.98 19.76
C LEU A 20 12.83 14.07 20.30
N GLU A 21 13.62 13.00 20.16
CA GLU A 21 15.05 12.97 20.50
C GLU A 21 15.83 14.03 19.71
N GLU A 22 15.62 14.12 18.39
CA GLU A 22 16.27 15.11 17.52
C GLU A 22 15.99 16.57 17.92
N LYS A 23 14.83 16.84 18.53
CA LYS A 23 14.51 18.18 19.03
C LYS A 23 15.26 18.53 20.32
N GLY A 24 15.76 17.54 21.06
CA GLY A 24 16.59 17.75 22.26
C GLY A 24 15.90 18.44 23.45
N LEU A 25 14.57 18.61 23.41
CA LEU A 25 13.82 19.32 24.46
C LEU A 25 13.46 18.45 25.66
N ILE A 26 13.48 17.13 25.50
CA ILE A 26 13.18 16.15 26.56
C ILE A 26 14.45 15.32 26.78
N THR A 27 15.12 15.55 27.90
CA THR A 27 16.38 14.86 28.25
C THR A 27 16.16 13.62 29.09
N ASP A 28 15.01 13.50 29.77
CA ASP A 28 14.64 12.31 30.54
C ASP A 28 14.09 11.21 29.61
N GLU A 29 14.76 10.06 29.60
CA GLU A 29 14.43 8.95 28.71
C GLU A 29 13.05 8.32 29.01
N ARG A 30 12.63 8.27 30.27
CA ARG A 30 11.34 7.71 30.67
C ARG A 30 10.19 8.62 30.27
N LEU A 31 10.38 9.93 30.42
CA LEU A 31 9.44 10.95 29.98
C LEU A 31 9.34 10.96 28.46
N LEU A 32 10.47 10.89 27.75
CA LEU A 32 10.52 10.79 26.30
C LEU A 32 9.76 9.55 25.80
N PHE A 33 9.96 8.39 26.43
CA PHE A 33 9.23 7.18 26.09
C PHE A 33 7.72 7.35 26.32
N SER A 34 7.33 7.88 27.48
CA SER A 34 5.92 8.11 27.83
C SER A 34 5.25 9.12 26.88
N ALA A 35 5.94 10.22 26.57
CA ALA A 35 5.50 11.22 25.61
C ALA A 35 5.33 10.62 24.21
N SER A 36 6.29 9.83 23.74
CA SER A 36 6.18 9.15 22.45
C SER A 36 4.95 8.22 22.39
N CYS A 37 4.65 7.50 23.46
CA CYS A 37 3.46 6.66 23.55
C CYS A 37 2.16 7.48 23.48
N TYR A 38 2.09 8.57 24.26
CA TYR A 38 0.92 9.45 24.25
C TYR A 38 0.67 10.07 22.87
N VAL A 39 1.71 10.68 22.27
CA VAL A 39 1.61 11.30 20.93
C VAL A 39 1.21 10.26 19.88
N THR A 40 1.75 9.04 19.96
CA THR A 40 1.36 7.96 19.05
C THR A 40 -0.12 7.60 19.18
N LYS A 41 -0.63 7.46 20.42
CA LYS A 41 -2.05 7.17 20.66
C LYS A 41 -2.96 8.26 20.08
N VAL A 42 -2.67 9.53 20.39
CA VAL A 42 -3.45 10.67 19.90
C VAL A 42 -3.41 10.73 18.38
N THR A 43 -2.24 10.56 17.77
CA THR A 43 -2.07 10.54 16.32
C THR A 43 -2.89 9.41 15.67
N PHE A 44 -2.87 8.20 16.25
CA PHE A 44 -3.61 7.06 15.71
C PHE A 44 -5.13 7.20 15.85
N HIS A 45 -5.57 7.85 16.93
CA HIS A 45 -6.96 8.17 17.14
C HIS A 45 -7.45 9.19 16.10
N ALA A 46 -6.75 10.32 15.93
CA ALA A 46 -7.07 11.32 14.92
C ALA A 46 -7.04 10.74 13.49
N LEU A 47 -6.02 9.94 13.15
CA LEU A 47 -5.96 9.24 11.85
C LEU A 47 -7.10 8.22 11.67
N GLY A 48 -7.70 7.75 12.76
CA GLY A 48 -8.83 6.83 12.70
C GLY A 48 -10.12 7.50 12.32
N GLU A 49 -10.37 8.64 12.94
CA GLU A 49 -11.54 9.47 12.65
C GLU A 49 -11.45 10.04 11.23
N MET A 50 -10.27 10.46 10.79
CA MET A 50 -10.10 11.06 9.46
C MET A 50 -10.15 10.07 8.29
N PHE A 51 -9.79 8.80 8.50
CA PHE A 51 -9.59 7.81 7.43
C PHE A 51 -10.31 6.49 7.69
N GLU A 52 -11.53 6.56 8.20
CA GLU A 52 -12.33 5.38 8.55
C GLU A 52 -12.56 4.45 7.35
N ALA A 53 -12.99 5.00 6.21
CA ALA A 53 -13.22 4.23 4.98
C ALA A 53 -11.94 3.52 4.49
N ALA A 54 -10.80 4.22 4.48
CA ALA A 54 -9.52 3.63 4.08
C ALA A 54 -9.09 2.50 5.05
N ARG A 55 -9.34 2.65 6.35
CA ARG A 55 -9.11 1.57 7.33
C ARG A 55 -10.04 0.38 7.10
N GLY A 56 -11.30 0.61 6.73
CA GLY A 56 -12.25 -0.43 6.35
C GLY A 56 -11.72 -1.27 5.19
N ILE A 57 -11.27 -0.62 4.11
CA ILE A 57 -10.71 -1.29 2.92
C ILE A 57 -9.40 -2.02 3.27
N MET A 58 -8.47 -1.39 4.00
CA MET A 58 -7.22 -2.04 4.41
C MET A 58 -7.48 -3.29 5.27
N LYS A 59 -8.46 -3.23 6.16
CA LYS A 59 -8.87 -4.38 6.97
C LYS A 59 -9.46 -5.49 6.09
N TRP A 60 -10.38 -5.14 5.18
CA TRP A 60 -10.98 -6.08 4.24
C TRP A 60 -9.93 -6.80 3.39
N LEU A 61 -9.00 -6.05 2.78
CA LEU A 61 -7.86 -6.61 2.03
C LEU A 61 -7.06 -7.59 2.92
N GLY A 62 -6.69 -7.16 4.14
CA GLY A 62 -5.93 -8.00 5.06
C GLY A 62 -6.67 -9.28 5.52
N ASP A 63 -8.00 -9.24 5.60
CA ASP A 63 -8.81 -10.40 5.95
C ASP A 63 -8.94 -11.38 4.77
N CYS A 64 -9.12 -10.88 3.54
CA CYS A 64 -9.04 -11.70 2.31
C CYS A 64 -7.66 -12.38 2.18
N ALA A 65 -6.58 -11.63 2.37
CA ALA A 65 -5.22 -12.16 2.33
C ALA A 65 -4.98 -13.24 3.39
N LYS A 66 -5.58 -13.10 4.58
CA LYS A 66 -5.49 -14.12 5.63
C LYS A 66 -6.18 -15.42 5.21
N ILE A 67 -7.36 -15.33 4.59
CA ILE A 67 -8.13 -16.50 4.14
C ILE A 67 -7.30 -17.29 3.11
N ILE A 68 -6.81 -16.63 2.06
CA ILE A 68 -6.00 -17.25 1.00
C ILE A 68 -4.72 -17.86 1.58
N ALA A 69 -3.98 -17.10 2.40
CA ALA A 69 -2.71 -17.57 2.95
C ALA A 69 -2.87 -18.71 3.96
N SER A 70 -4.05 -18.89 4.57
CA SER A 70 -4.33 -20.00 5.48
C SER A 70 -4.41 -21.34 4.73
N GLU A 71 -4.76 -21.31 3.45
CA GLU A 71 -4.67 -22.46 2.53
C GLU A 71 -3.25 -22.67 1.97
N ASN A 72 -2.25 -21.98 2.52
CA ASN A 72 -0.86 -22.01 2.07
C ASN A 72 -0.66 -21.52 0.61
N GLU A 73 -1.58 -20.69 0.12
CA GLU A 73 -1.50 -20.06 -1.20
C GLU A 73 -1.07 -18.58 -1.09
N PRO A 74 -0.23 -18.06 -2.00
CA PRO A 74 0.11 -16.65 -2.02
C PRO A 74 -1.04 -15.81 -2.59
N VAL A 75 -1.19 -14.58 -2.08
CA VAL A 75 -2.13 -13.63 -2.66
C VAL A 75 -1.62 -13.20 -4.03
N ARG A 76 -2.50 -13.24 -5.02
CA ARG A 76 -2.26 -12.81 -6.41
C ARG A 76 -3.45 -12.03 -6.92
N TRP A 77 -3.22 -11.02 -7.73
CA TRP A 77 -4.26 -10.23 -8.39
C TRP A 77 -3.77 -9.70 -9.72
N THR A 78 -4.69 -9.25 -10.55
CA THR A 78 -4.37 -8.60 -11.82
C THR A 78 -4.66 -7.10 -11.72
N THR A 79 -3.68 -6.26 -12.07
CA THR A 79 -3.88 -4.81 -12.13
C THR A 79 -4.88 -4.42 -13.23
N PRO A 80 -5.48 -3.22 -13.18
CA PRO A 80 -6.37 -2.74 -14.25
C PRO A 80 -5.72 -2.68 -15.65
N LEU A 81 -4.39 -2.67 -15.73
CA LEU A 81 -3.63 -2.75 -16.99
C LEU A 81 -3.28 -4.19 -17.42
N GLY A 82 -3.80 -5.21 -16.73
CA GLY A 82 -3.58 -6.61 -17.07
C GLY A 82 -2.26 -7.20 -16.56
N LEU A 83 -1.49 -6.48 -15.75
CA LEU A 83 -0.27 -7.03 -15.13
C LEU A 83 -0.65 -7.96 -13.95
N PRO A 84 -0.31 -9.27 -13.99
CA PRO A 84 -0.49 -10.15 -12.85
C PRO A 84 0.59 -9.89 -11.79
N VAL A 85 0.17 -9.78 -10.53
CA VAL A 85 1.03 -9.52 -9.37
C VAL A 85 0.86 -10.66 -8.36
N VAL A 86 1.97 -11.13 -7.80
CA VAL A 86 2.00 -12.19 -6.77
C VAL A 86 2.87 -11.74 -5.60
N GLN A 87 2.38 -11.90 -4.38
CA GLN A 87 3.17 -11.63 -3.18
C GLN A 87 4.09 -12.81 -2.83
N PRO A 88 5.42 -12.64 -2.79
CA PRO A 88 6.36 -13.76 -2.61
C PRO A 88 6.57 -14.15 -1.14
N TYR A 89 5.73 -13.69 -0.20
CA TYR A 89 6.02 -13.81 1.22
C TYR A 89 5.86 -15.23 1.76
N ARG A 90 6.99 -15.91 1.92
CA ARG A 90 7.12 -17.24 2.53
C ARG A 90 7.86 -17.20 3.87
N ASN A 91 7.64 -18.19 4.72
CA ASN A 91 8.39 -18.36 5.95
C ASN A 91 9.83 -18.72 5.61
N SER A 92 10.79 -18.18 6.37
CA SER A 92 12.19 -18.51 6.14
C SER A 92 12.58 -19.76 6.92
N GLU A 93 13.38 -20.60 6.29
CA GLU A 93 13.94 -21.79 6.91
C GLU A 93 15.43 -21.56 7.22
N ARG A 94 15.85 -22.02 8.40
CA ARG A 94 17.24 -21.97 8.81
C ARG A 94 17.95 -23.24 8.34
N HIS A 95 18.91 -23.08 7.45
CA HIS A 95 19.72 -24.17 6.93
C HIS A 95 21.11 -24.12 7.56
N LEU A 96 21.45 -25.15 8.34
CA LEU A 96 22.74 -25.24 9.01
C LEU A 96 23.72 -26.04 8.15
N ILE A 97 24.79 -25.41 7.71
CA ILE A 97 25.89 -26.06 7.00
C ILE A 97 27.02 -26.27 7.99
N ARG A 98 27.26 -27.52 8.38
CA ARG A 98 28.41 -27.89 9.20
C ARG A 98 29.65 -27.97 8.32
N THR A 99 30.69 -27.23 8.69
CA THR A 99 32.02 -27.29 8.09
C THR A 99 33.03 -27.84 9.12
N SER A 100 34.26 -28.12 8.70
CA SER A 100 35.32 -28.60 9.60
C SER A 100 35.73 -27.58 10.67
N LEU A 101 35.51 -26.27 10.45
CA LEU A 101 35.90 -25.20 11.37
C LEU A 101 34.72 -24.59 12.16
N GLN A 102 33.51 -24.60 11.59
CA GLN A 102 32.35 -23.95 12.19
C GLN A 102 31.01 -24.42 11.58
N VAL A 103 29.90 -23.99 12.17
CA VAL A 103 28.55 -24.17 11.62
C VAL A 103 28.04 -22.86 11.06
N LEU A 104 27.80 -22.82 9.75
CA LEU A 104 27.20 -21.67 9.06
C LEU A 104 25.68 -21.79 9.10
N ALA A 105 25.00 -20.76 9.59
CA ALA A 105 23.53 -20.69 9.56
C ALA A 105 23.07 -19.81 8.41
N LEU A 106 22.58 -20.43 7.34
CA LEU A 106 21.98 -19.73 6.22
C LEU A 106 20.47 -19.59 6.41
N ARG A 107 19.90 -18.51 5.88
CA ARG A 107 18.46 -18.30 5.80
C ARG A 107 18.03 -18.53 4.35
N ARG A 108 17.17 -19.51 4.11
CA ARG A 108 16.56 -19.78 2.80
C ARG A 108 15.07 -19.45 2.85
N GLU A 109 14.49 -19.15 1.69
CA GLU A 109 13.03 -19.12 1.58
C GLU A 109 12.49 -20.54 1.74
N GLY A 110 11.60 -20.71 2.71
CA GLY A 110 10.88 -21.96 2.92
C GLY A 110 9.74 -22.12 1.93
N GLN A 111 9.09 -23.28 1.99
CA GLN A 111 7.97 -23.58 1.10
C GLN A 111 6.63 -23.05 1.60
N SER A 112 6.48 -22.88 2.92
CA SER A 112 5.22 -22.44 3.53
C SER A 112 5.00 -20.93 3.38
N VAL A 113 3.78 -20.53 3.05
CA VAL A 113 3.36 -19.13 2.95
C VAL A 113 3.30 -18.50 4.34
N SER A 114 3.75 -17.25 4.43
CA SER A 114 3.72 -16.51 5.70
C SER A 114 2.43 -15.71 5.82
N VAL A 115 1.40 -16.29 6.47
CA VAL A 115 0.08 -15.65 6.68
C VAL A 115 0.21 -14.23 7.23
N LYS A 116 1.07 -14.04 8.23
CA LYS A 116 1.29 -12.72 8.85
C LYS A 116 1.83 -11.69 7.85
N ARG A 117 2.79 -12.07 7.02
CA ARG A 117 3.40 -11.15 6.04
C ARG A 117 2.46 -10.89 4.87
N GLN A 118 1.79 -11.91 4.35
CA GLN A 118 0.75 -11.75 3.32
C GLN A 118 -0.32 -10.75 3.77
N LYS A 119 -0.92 -10.97 4.96
CA LYS A 119 -1.94 -10.07 5.53
C LYS A 119 -1.47 -8.62 5.65
N THR A 120 -0.27 -8.41 6.20
CA THR A 120 0.21 -7.05 6.50
C THR A 120 0.73 -6.30 5.28
N ALA A 121 1.24 -7.02 4.29
CA ALA A 121 1.80 -6.42 3.08
C ALA A 121 0.79 -6.29 1.94
N PHE A 122 -0.34 -7.01 1.96
CA PHE A 122 -1.29 -6.95 0.86
C PHE A 122 -1.90 -5.56 0.64
N PRO A 123 -2.45 -4.86 1.66
CA PRO A 123 -3.02 -3.53 1.44
C PRO A 123 -2.06 -2.51 0.78
N PRO A 124 -0.82 -2.31 1.28
CA PRO A 124 0.09 -1.36 0.64
C PRO A 124 0.56 -1.82 -0.74
N ASN A 125 0.81 -3.12 -0.95
CA ASN A 125 1.22 -3.62 -2.27
C ASN A 125 0.09 -3.45 -3.31
N PHE A 126 -1.16 -3.62 -2.90
CA PHE A 126 -2.31 -3.43 -3.77
C PHE A 126 -2.43 -1.96 -4.19
N VAL A 127 -2.35 -1.01 -3.24
CA VAL A 127 -2.38 0.43 -3.55
C VAL A 127 -1.22 0.82 -4.46
N HIS A 128 0.01 0.40 -4.18
CA HIS A 128 1.16 0.67 -5.05
C HIS A 128 0.98 0.14 -6.48
N SER A 129 0.28 -0.99 -6.65
CA SER A 129 -0.02 -1.53 -7.98
C SER A 129 -1.03 -0.66 -8.75
N LEU A 130 -1.96 -0.01 -8.05
CA LEU A 130 -2.88 0.97 -8.64
C LEU A 130 -2.16 2.27 -8.98
N ASP A 131 -1.30 2.78 -8.09
CA ASP A 131 -0.50 3.98 -8.34
C ASP A 131 0.43 3.76 -9.55
N GLY A 132 1.04 2.57 -9.66
CA GLY A 132 1.83 2.18 -10.82
C GLY A 132 1.00 2.10 -12.10
N SER A 133 -0.25 1.62 -12.01
CA SER A 133 -1.17 1.60 -13.15
C SER A 133 -1.54 3.03 -13.59
N HIS A 134 -1.83 3.92 -12.65
CA HIS A 134 -2.13 5.33 -12.91
C HIS A 134 -0.95 6.05 -13.57
N MET A 135 0.28 5.83 -13.08
CA MET A 135 1.50 6.36 -13.70
C MET A 135 1.63 5.90 -15.15
N MET A 136 1.45 4.60 -15.42
CA MET A 136 1.58 4.04 -16.76
C MET A 136 0.49 4.57 -17.72
N MET A 137 -0.76 4.64 -17.27
CA MET A 137 -1.86 5.26 -18.02
C MET A 137 -1.53 6.71 -18.39
N THR A 138 -1.10 7.48 -17.40
CA THR A 138 -0.69 8.89 -17.60
C THR A 138 0.46 9.01 -18.58
N ALA A 139 1.49 8.17 -18.48
CA ALA A 139 2.64 8.21 -19.38
C ALA A 139 2.23 7.94 -20.84
N ILE A 140 1.33 6.98 -21.07
CA ILE A 140 0.78 6.68 -22.39
C ILE A 140 -0.03 7.86 -22.93
N SER A 141 -0.92 8.44 -22.13
CA SER A 141 -1.74 9.59 -22.54
C SER A 141 -0.92 10.85 -22.78
N CYS A 142 0.12 11.11 -21.98
CA CYS A 142 1.09 12.18 -22.21
C CYS A 142 1.80 11.99 -23.55
N ARG A 143 2.31 10.77 -23.83
CA ARG A 143 2.95 10.45 -25.11
C ARG A 143 2.01 10.66 -26.30
N ASN A 144 0.77 10.22 -26.19
CA ASN A 144 -0.24 10.40 -27.24
C ASN A 144 -0.61 11.87 -27.47
N ALA A 145 -0.53 12.70 -26.43
CA ALA A 145 -0.71 14.14 -26.51
C ALA A 145 0.55 14.92 -26.94
N GLY A 146 1.67 14.22 -27.19
CA GLY A 146 2.94 14.82 -27.61
C GLY A 146 3.79 15.40 -26.49
N LEU A 147 3.52 15.05 -25.23
CA LEU A 147 4.25 15.53 -24.06
C LEU A 147 5.41 14.60 -23.72
N HIS A 148 6.51 15.19 -23.23
CA HIS A 148 7.56 14.44 -22.56
C HIS A 148 7.12 14.09 -21.13
N PHE A 149 7.40 12.87 -20.68
CA PHE A 149 7.02 12.39 -19.36
C PHE A 149 8.21 11.75 -18.66
N ALA A 150 8.41 12.11 -17.40
CA ALA A 150 9.25 11.40 -16.45
C ALA A 150 8.47 11.23 -15.15
N GLY A 151 8.75 10.17 -14.40
CA GLY A 151 8.06 9.92 -13.14
C GLY A 151 8.91 9.16 -12.14
N VAL A 152 8.72 9.49 -10.87
CA VAL A 152 9.27 8.76 -9.72
C VAL A 152 8.10 8.39 -8.83
N HIS A 153 7.55 7.20 -9.05
CA HIS A 153 6.34 6.70 -8.38
C HIS A 153 5.14 7.66 -8.52
N ASP A 154 4.85 8.43 -7.48
CA ASP A 154 3.74 9.38 -7.37
C ASP A 154 4.13 10.83 -7.73
N SER A 155 5.36 11.05 -8.19
CA SER A 155 5.83 12.35 -8.69
C SER A 155 5.99 12.34 -10.21
N PHE A 156 5.35 13.29 -10.90
CA PHE A 156 5.26 13.34 -12.37
C PHE A 156 5.85 14.62 -12.94
N TRP A 157 6.73 14.51 -13.93
CA TRP A 157 7.51 15.61 -14.48
C TRP A 157 7.34 15.70 -16.01
N THR A 158 7.34 16.94 -16.51
CA THR A 158 7.31 17.27 -17.94
C THR A 158 8.06 18.61 -18.16
N HIS A 159 8.10 19.11 -19.40
CA HIS A 159 8.63 20.45 -19.66
C HIS A 159 7.71 21.53 -19.08
N ALA A 160 8.28 22.66 -18.64
CA ALA A 160 7.53 23.74 -17.99
C ALA A 160 6.33 24.26 -18.82
N SER A 161 6.42 24.22 -20.16
CA SER A 161 5.34 24.63 -21.07
C SER A 161 4.13 23.68 -21.05
N ASP A 162 4.30 22.45 -20.58
CA ASP A 162 3.34 21.37 -20.74
C ASP A 162 2.64 20.99 -19.41
N VAL A 163 3.05 21.63 -18.30
CA VAL A 163 2.60 21.30 -16.93
C VAL A 163 1.08 21.36 -16.80
N ASP A 164 0.44 22.42 -17.30
CA ASP A 164 -1.02 22.56 -17.22
C ASP A 164 -1.75 21.44 -17.96
N ARG A 165 -1.20 21.03 -19.11
CA ARG A 165 -1.77 19.97 -19.93
C ARG A 165 -1.54 18.60 -19.30
N MET A 166 -0.36 18.33 -18.75
CA MET A 166 -0.08 17.12 -17.99
C MET A 166 -0.98 16.99 -16.77
N ASN A 167 -1.19 18.09 -16.04
CA ASN A 167 -2.07 18.13 -14.87
C ASN A 167 -3.53 17.80 -15.21
N LYS A 168 -4.00 18.15 -16.41
CA LYS A 168 -5.32 17.73 -16.90
C LYS A 168 -5.36 16.22 -17.16
N ILE A 169 -4.37 15.70 -17.90
CA ILE A 169 -4.25 14.26 -18.21
C ILE A 169 -4.19 13.42 -16.93
N LEU A 170 -3.40 13.85 -15.93
CA LEU A 170 -3.28 13.16 -14.64
C LEU A 170 -4.64 12.95 -13.95
N ARG A 171 -5.48 13.99 -13.94
CA ARG A 171 -6.83 13.93 -13.35
C ARG A 171 -7.76 13.06 -14.19
N GLU A 172 -7.69 13.15 -15.51
CA GLU A 172 -8.45 12.31 -16.45
C GLU A 172 -8.15 10.83 -16.24
N GLU A 173 -6.88 10.44 -16.22
CA GLU A 173 -6.48 9.06 -16.01
C GLU A 173 -6.79 8.56 -14.59
N PHE A 174 -6.73 9.43 -13.58
CA PHE A 174 -7.13 9.05 -12.21
C PHE A 174 -8.62 8.74 -12.13
N VAL A 175 -9.47 9.61 -12.72
CA VAL A 175 -10.91 9.39 -12.76
C VAL A 175 -11.24 8.16 -13.59
N ALA A 176 -10.57 7.95 -14.73
CA ALA A 176 -10.76 6.76 -15.57
C ALA A 176 -10.43 5.47 -14.79
N LEU A 177 -9.27 5.42 -14.12
CA LEU A 177 -8.84 4.27 -13.32
C LEU A 177 -9.84 3.96 -12.19
N HIS A 178 -10.22 4.95 -11.40
CA HIS A 178 -11.10 4.75 -10.24
C HIS A 178 -12.59 4.65 -10.58
N SER A 179 -12.97 4.88 -11.84
CA SER A 179 -14.31 4.55 -12.34
C SER A 179 -14.50 3.05 -12.59
N ILE A 180 -13.41 2.29 -12.67
CA ILE A 180 -13.46 0.82 -12.74
C ILE A 180 -13.89 0.27 -11.36
N PRO A 181 -14.74 -0.77 -11.31
CA PRO A 181 -15.11 -1.43 -10.06
C PRO A 181 -13.96 -2.32 -9.54
N ILE A 182 -12.86 -1.69 -9.11
CA ILE A 182 -11.58 -2.35 -8.80
C ILE A 182 -11.72 -3.41 -7.70
N LEU A 183 -12.44 -3.12 -6.62
CA LEU A 183 -12.57 -4.05 -5.50
C LEU A 183 -13.54 -5.20 -5.82
N GLU A 184 -14.59 -4.93 -6.59
CA GLU A 184 -15.50 -5.94 -7.11
C GLU A 184 -14.76 -6.92 -8.03
N ASN A 185 -13.99 -6.42 -8.99
CA ASN A 185 -13.19 -7.25 -9.89
C ASN A 185 -12.18 -8.11 -9.12
N LEU A 186 -11.54 -7.54 -8.10
CA LEU A 186 -10.63 -8.27 -7.22
C LEU A 186 -11.34 -9.39 -6.46
N LEU A 187 -12.52 -9.13 -5.92
CA LEU A 187 -13.31 -10.13 -5.20
C LEU A 187 -13.75 -11.26 -6.14
N GLU A 188 -14.18 -10.93 -7.35
CA GLU A 188 -14.53 -11.91 -8.39
C GLU A 188 -13.32 -12.78 -8.77
N GLU A 189 -12.13 -12.18 -8.94
CA GLU A 189 -10.88 -12.92 -9.21
C GLU A 189 -10.55 -13.91 -8.07
N PHE A 190 -10.75 -13.49 -6.81
CA PHE A 190 -10.54 -14.35 -5.65
C PHE A 190 -11.57 -15.49 -5.56
N GLN A 191 -12.84 -15.20 -5.77
CA GLN A 191 -13.91 -16.22 -5.77
C GLN A 191 -13.72 -17.23 -6.90
N THR A 192 -13.29 -16.77 -8.08
CA THR A 192 -13.00 -17.64 -9.23
C THR A 192 -11.77 -18.52 -8.97
N SER A 193 -10.72 -17.94 -8.39
CA SER A 193 -9.48 -18.66 -8.08
C SER A 193 -9.64 -19.64 -6.92
N PHE A 194 -10.51 -19.34 -5.96
CA PHE A 194 -10.70 -20.09 -4.72
C PHE A 194 -12.19 -20.34 -4.45
N PRO A 195 -12.86 -21.19 -5.26
CA PRO A 195 -14.32 -21.37 -5.20
C PRO A 195 -14.81 -22.02 -3.90
N THR A 196 -13.91 -22.66 -3.15
CA THR A 196 -14.22 -23.28 -1.86
C THR A 196 -14.10 -22.30 -0.68
N LEU A 197 -13.50 -21.12 -0.89
CA LEU A 197 -13.27 -20.13 0.15
C LEU A 197 -14.39 -19.09 0.18
N THR A 198 -14.78 -18.68 1.39
CA THR A 198 -15.77 -17.62 1.59
C THR A 198 -15.07 -16.32 1.99
N PHE A 199 -15.27 -15.28 1.19
CA PHE A 199 -14.66 -13.96 1.40
C PHE A 199 -15.65 -13.00 2.08
N PRO A 200 -15.16 -12.04 2.89
CA PRO A 200 -16.01 -11.01 3.49
C PRO A 200 -16.64 -10.11 2.42
N PRO A 201 -17.85 -9.56 2.67
CA PRO A 201 -18.50 -8.64 1.74
C PRO A 201 -17.68 -7.36 1.55
N LEU A 202 -17.86 -6.70 0.41
CA LEU A 202 -17.19 -5.45 0.11
C LEU A 202 -17.57 -4.35 1.11
N PRO A 203 -16.63 -3.46 1.46
CA PRO A 203 -16.95 -2.25 2.21
C PRO A 203 -17.92 -1.34 1.43
N ASP A 204 -18.75 -0.59 2.16
CA ASP A 204 -19.68 0.38 1.57
C ASP A 204 -18.94 1.50 0.82
N ARG A 205 -19.51 1.93 -0.31
CA ARG A 205 -19.02 3.08 -1.06
C ARG A 205 -19.45 4.37 -0.36
N GLY A 206 -18.55 5.35 -0.33
CA GLY A 206 -18.84 6.69 0.16
C GLY A 206 -19.66 7.52 -0.84
N ASP A 207 -19.84 8.79 -0.51
CA ASP A 207 -20.61 9.79 -1.27
C ASP A 207 -19.75 10.68 -2.19
N LEU A 208 -18.46 10.38 -2.32
CA LEU A 208 -17.54 11.14 -3.16
C LEU A 208 -17.91 11.04 -4.65
N HIS A 209 -18.24 12.17 -5.27
CA HIS A 209 -18.33 12.28 -6.72
C HIS A 209 -16.93 12.42 -7.33
N LEU A 210 -16.44 11.37 -8.01
CA LEU A 210 -15.11 11.33 -8.62
C LEU A 210 -14.84 12.50 -9.60
N ASN A 211 -15.88 13.01 -10.26
CA ASN A 211 -15.76 14.15 -11.18
C ASN A 211 -15.21 15.43 -10.50
N LYS A 212 -15.31 15.56 -9.17
CA LYS A 212 -14.70 16.69 -8.43
C LYS A 212 -13.17 16.71 -8.55
N VAL A 213 -12.54 15.59 -8.89
CA VAL A 213 -11.08 15.53 -9.08
C VAL A 213 -10.62 16.40 -10.25
N PHE A 214 -11.44 16.55 -11.31
CA PHE A 214 -11.13 17.41 -12.46
C PHE A 214 -10.87 18.86 -12.07
N GLU A 215 -11.58 19.34 -11.05
CA GLU A 215 -11.53 20.72 -10.57
C GLU A 215 -10.54 20.92 -9.42
N SER A 216 -9.84 19.86 -8.97
CA SER A 216 -8.98 19.92 -7.79
C SER A 216 -7.59 20.48 -8.13
N PRO A 217 -7.27 21.74 -7.77
CA PRO A 217 -5.99 22.36 -8.14
C PRO A 217 -4.81 21.74 -7.39
N TYR A 218 -5.04 21.23 -6.17
CA TYR A 218 -4.01 20.66 -5.29
C TYR A 218 -3.94 19.13 -5.33
N PHE A 219 -4.56 18.49 -6.33
CA PHE A 219 -4.52 17.04 -6.47
C PHE A 219 -3.11 16.53 -6.80
N PHE A 220 -2.45 17.19 -7.76
CA PHE A 220 -1.02 17.11 -8.02
C PHE A 220 -0.48 18.55 -8.11
N ASN A 221 0.62 18.83 -7.42
CA ASN A 221 1.27 20.15 -7.39
C ASN A 221 2.76 20.00 -7.72
#